data_AF-A0A0C3I151-F1
#
_entry.id   AF-A0A0C3I151-F1
#
_cell.length_a   1.000
_cell.length_b   1.000
_cell.length_c   1.000
_cell.angle_alpha   90.00
_cell.angle_beta   90.00
_cell.angle_gamma   90.00
#
_symmetry.space_group_name_H-M   'P 1'
#
loop_
_entity.id
_entity.type
_entity.pdbx_description
1 polymer ?
#
loop_
_entity_poly.entity_id
_entity_poly.type
_entity_poly.pdbx_seq_one_letter_code
_entity_poly.pdbx_strand_id
1 'polypeptide(L)'
;MAASKPSELPFLTTTGAEKPNPKLRKFIRSHVMLGKNRGKTLPPRKKIQKDVQSRSASISEASSASQPGSEDTSTSPATASQPIFPIAVPPKFGSDASTIGIIDTVEPEAIEIVLRFSSIAKQILFCLESCILFERRAEEWIAPMAVDSAYLHSRIFSSQYFFDAILPRKPSTSSALTSSHYLKTIRLLRDRLEHDSDQVRLSNTTAAAVLSLACHAHIAGDSKSARHHLDGLRRIVNLRGGIATFRENSKLCDIGMVLHSGSKPAFFNNSSRAGNFPPYPNLTPFLELRGHSAADKYHTPAIYLDGIDKELAQTWRVISEFCAVINFAVQSEQRISTETFLDTMASVIYRLLDMRFDANSKNEAIRLSLLAFSSSIFLHWKRFGMSYPHLVSVYKDCLARMTLSEIPPQLLLWILVVGAISILDAANIEWLNPVLLTNIDICEIESWNTMQDLLKSFIWIGLIHDKPGKEVFDTALSYRRNSPP
;
A
#
# COMPACT_ATOMS: atom_id res chain seq x y z
N MET A 1 -10.13 56.21 -35.00
CA MET A 1 -11.27 55.75 -34.17
C MET A 1 -11.97 54.62 -34.90
N ALA A 2 -11.76 53.37 -34.49
CA ALA A 2 -12.46 52.20 -35.02
C ALA A 2 -12.35 51.07 -33.97
N ALA A 3 -13.45 50.74 -33.29
CA ALA A 3 -13.44 49.74 -32.23
C ALA A 3 -13.57 48.33 -32.82
N SER A 4 -12.62 47.44 -32.52
CA SER A 4 -12.76 46.01 -32.80
C SER A 4 -13.81 45.43 -31.86
N LYS A 5 -15.04 45.22 -32.35
CA LYS A 5 -16.06 44.46 -31.61
C LYS A 5 -15.51 43.06 -31.26
N PRO A 6 -15.78 42.54 -30.04
CA PRO A 6 -15.48 41.14 -29.75
C PRO A 6 -16.31 40.23 -30.66
N SER A 7 -15.75 39.08 -31.02
CA SER A 7 -16.47 38.05 -31.78
C SER A 7 -17.47 37.34 -30.88
N GLU A 8 -18.72 37.82 -30.88
CA GLU A 8 -19.84 37.13 -30.21
C GLU A 8 -19.94 35.69 -30.73
N LEU A 9 -19.96 34.73 -29.81
CA LEU A 9 -20.18 33.31 -30.13
C LEU A 9 -21.69 33.09 -30.29
N PRO A 10 -22.21 32.77 -31.50
CA PRO A 10 -23.63 32.59 -31.69
C PRO A 10 -24.08 31.23 -31.13
N PHE A 11 -24.85 31.27 -30.05
CA PHE A 11 -25.50 30.08 -29.49
C PHE A 11 -26.61 29.58 -30.42
N LEU A 12 -26.68 28.26 -30.63
CA LEU A 12 -27.58 27.63 -31.60
C LEU A 12 -28.53 26.64 -30.92
N THR A 13 -29.60 27.16 -30.31
CA THR A 13 -30.66 26.35 -29.69
C THR A 13 -31.37 25.52 -30.76
N THR A 14 -31.28 24.18 -30.65
CA THR A 14 -31.85 23.25 -31.64
C THR A 14 -32.86 22.33 -30.98
N THR A 15 -34.13 22.73 -30.97
CA THR A 15 -35.24 22.00 -30.32
C THR A 15 -35.98 21.11 -31.31
N GLY A 16 -35.40 19.97 -31.67
CA GLY A 16 -36.02 18.98 -32.54
C GLY A 16 -35.02 18.10 -33.30
N ALA A 17 -35.49 16.98 -33.85
CA ALA A 17 -34.68 16.03 -34.61
C ALA A 17 -34.42 16.43 -36.08
N GLU A 18 -34.84 17.64 -36.49
CA GLU A 18 -34.70 18.11 -37.87
C GLU A 18 -33.25 18.44 -38.23
N LYS A 19 -32.83 18.07 -39.45
CA LYS A 19 -31.45 18.25 -39.91
C LYS A 19 -31.22 19.73 -40.28
N PRO A 20 -30.31 20.48 -39.59
CA PRO A 20 -30.14 21.94 -39.74
C PRO A 20 -30.07 22.44 -41.19
N ASN A 21 -30.48 23.68 -41.49
CA ASN A 21 -30.53 24.13 -42.88
C ASN A 21 -29.12 24.18 -43.55
N PRO A 22 -29.01 24.15 -44.90
CA PRO A 22 -27.73 24.06 -45.59
C PRO A 22 -26.76 25.23 -45.31
N LYS A 23 -27.28 26.45 -45.10
CA LYS A 23 -26.46 27.62 -44.73
C LYS A 23 -25.90 27.46 -43.33
N LEU A 24 -26.70 26.95 -42.38
CA LEU A 24 -26.26 26.69 -41.00
C LEU A 24 -25.23 25.56 -40.93
N ARG A 25 -25.41 24.46 -41.69
CA ARG A 25 -24.39 23.42 -41.84
C ARG A 25 -23.08 23.97 -42.43
N LYS A 26 -23.16 24.91 -43.39
CA LYS A 26 -21.98 25.59 -43.94
C LYS A 26 -21.27 26.45 -42.88
N PHE A 27 -22.02 27.23 -42.10
CA PHE A 27 -21.49 28.07 -41.02
C PHE A 27 -20.76 27.25 -39.95
N ILE A 28 -21.40 26.19 -39.43
CA ILE A 28 -20.81 25.27 -38.45
C ILE A 28 -19.52 24.64 -39.03
N ARG A 29 -19.56 24.17 -40.29
CA ARG A 29 -18.38 23.60 -40.95
C ARG A 29 -17.24 24.61 -41.11
N SER A 30 -17.51 25.87 -41.47
CA SER A 30 -16.46 26.89 -41.47
C SER A 30 -15.89 27.11 -40.08
N HIS A 31 -16.73 27.27 -39.06
CA HIS A 31 -16.28 27.60 -37.70
C HIS A 31 -15.43 26.49 -37.06
N VAL A 32 -15.82 25.22 -37.24
CA VAL A 32 -15.06 24.05 -36.76
C VAL A 32 -13.73 23.89 -37.52
N MET A 33 -13.68 24.25 -38.80
CA MET A 33 -12.47 24.11 -39.62
C MET A 33 -11.46 25.26 -39.46
N LEU A 34 -11.83 26.39 -38.83
CA LEU A 34 -10.91 27.52 -38.56
C LEU A 34 -9.65 27.07 -37.80
N GLY A 35 -9.80 26.21 -36.79
CA GLY A 35 -8.64 25.64 -36.09
C GLY A 35 -7.89 24.61 -36.94
N LYS A 36 -8.62 23.65 -37.54
CA LYS A 36 -8.06 22.47 -38.25
C LYS A 36 -7.27 22.80 -39.53
N ASN A 37 -7.45 24.01 -40.07
CA ASN A 37 -6.80 24.50 -41.28
C ASN A 37 -5.68 25.54 -41.04
N ARG A 38 -5.45 26.03 -39.82
CA ARG A 38 -4.30 26.90 -39.54
C ARG A 38 -2.99 26.17 -39.90
N GLY A 39 -2.13 26.84 -40.66
CA GLY A 39 -0.83 26.29 -41.09
C GLY A 39 -0.85 25.32 -42.28
N LYS A 40 -2.00 25.08 -42.93
CA LYS A 40 -2.08 24.16 -44.09
C LYS A 40 -2.23 24.91 -45.42
N THR A 41 -1.16 24.92 -46.21
CA THR A 41 -1.18 25.35 -47.61
C THR A 41 -1.98 24.36 -48.46
N LEU A 42 -2.90 24.88 -49.28
CA LEU A 42 -3.64 24.08 -50.24
C LEU A 42 -2.79 23.88 -51.51
N PRO A 43 -2.61 22.65 -52.01
CA PRO A 43 -1.91 22.43 -53.28
C PRO A 43 -2.71 22.99 -54.46
N PRO A 44 -2.04 23.47 -55.53
CA PRO A 44 -2.71 24.10 -56.66
C PRO A 44 -3.62 23.10 -57.40
N ARG A 45 -4.85 23.54 -57.67
CA ARG A 45 -5.91 22.72 -58.28
C ARG A 45 -5.62 22.44 -59.76
N LYS A 46 -4.98 21.30 -60.07
CA LYS A 46 -4.93 20.77 -61.44
C LYS A 46 -6.36 20.65 -61.99
N LYS A 47 -6.63 21.29 -63.14
CA LYS A 47 -7.82 21.01 -63.94
C LYS A 47 -7.61 19.65 -64.62
N ILE A 48 -8.37 18.64 -64.22
CA ILE A 48 -8.59 17.45 -65.04
C ILE A 48 -9.94 17.66 -65.72
N GLN A 49 -9.96 17.59 -67.05
CA GLN A 49 -11.21 17.65 -67.82
C GLN A 49 -12.02 16.37 -67.59
N LYS A 50 -13.34 16.46 -67.73
CA LYS A 50 -14.17 15.26 -67.88
C LYS A 50 -13.83 14.60 -69.20
N ASP A 51 -13.78 13.28 -69.20
CA ASP A 51 -14.38 12.52 -70.30
C ASP A 51 -15.31 11.43 -69.71
N VAL A 52 -16.03 10.73 -70.58
CA VAL A 52 -17.24 9.96 -70.27
C VAL A 52 -16.98 8.45 -70.44
N GLN A 53 -17.97 7.63 -70.07
CA GLN A 53 -18.07 6.16 -70.21
C GLN A 53 -17.48 5.35 -69.03
N SER A 54 -18.02 4.18 -68.68
CA SER A 54 -19.40 3.65 -68.88
C SER A 54 -19.70 2.52 -67.87
N ARG A 55 -20.91 1.97 -67.92
CA ARG A 55 -21.47 0.96 -66.99
C ARG A 55 -20.64 -0.33 -66.84
N SER A 56 -20.69 -0.86 -65.61
CA SER A 56 -20.82 -2.29 -65.22
C SER A 56 -19.86 -3.36 -65.76
N ALA A 57 -19.19 -4.03 -64.82
CA ALA A 57 -19.03 -5.49 -64.81
C ALA A 57 -19.02 -6.01 -63.35
N SER A 58 -19.24 -7.31 -63.16
CA SER A 58 -19.24 -8.06 -61.89
C SER A 58 -18.49 -9.39 -62.10
N ILE A 59 -18.40 -10.27 -61.07
CA ILE A 59 -17.86 -11.65 -61.14
C ILE A 59 -16.30 -11.66 -61.26
N SER A 60 -15.46 -12.50 -60.63
CA SER A 60 -15.51 -13.43 -59.46
C SER A 60 -14.04 -13.56 -58.93
N GLU A 61 -13.43 -14.58 -58.29
CA GLU A 61 -13.70 -15.93 -57.69
C GLU A 61 -12.48 -16.24 -56.75
N ALA A 62 -12.35 -17.32 -55.96
CA ALA A 62 -13.23 -18.44 -55.61
C ALA A 62 -13.36 -18.53 -54.05
N SER A 63 -13.14 -19.59 -53.25
CA SER A 63 -12.64 -20.99 -53.40
C SER A 63 -13.31 -21.87 -52.32
N SER A 64 -13.18 -23.21 -52.37
CA SER A 64 -14.00 -24.12 -51.54
C SER A 64 -13.32 -25.42 -51.05
N ALA A 65 -13.74 -25.89 -49.86
CA ALA A 65 -13.58 -27.23 -49.26
C ALA A 65 -14.28 -27.24 -47.86
N SER A 66 -15.03 -28.22 -47.34
CA SER A 66 -15.62 -29.47 -47.87
C SER A 66 -16.86 -29.87 -47.02
N GLN A 67 -17.69 -30.81 -47.48
CA GLN A 67 -18.89 -31.38 -46.80
C GLN A 67 -18.64 -32.86 -46.36
N PRO A 68 -19.60 -33.70 -45.86
CA PRO A 68 -21.05 -33.52 -45.55
C PRO A 68 -21.58 -34.14 -44.20
N GLY A 69 -22.88 -33.93 -43.91
CA GLY A 69 -23.71 -34.68 -42.94
C GLY A 69 -24.17 -33.88 -41.71
N SER A 70 -25.41 -34.00 -41.19
CA SER A 70 -26.62 -34.71 -41.67
C SER A 70 -27.91 -34.18 -40.99
N GLU A 71 -29.06 -34.38 -41.64
CA GLU A 71 -30.44 -34.46 -41.10
C GLU A 71 -31.12 -33.26 -40.36
N ASP A 72 -32.02 -32.62 -41.12
CA ASP A 72 -33.40 -32.19 -40.81
C ASP A 72 -33.86 -31.53 -39.49
N THR A 73 -34.19 -30.24 -39.65
CA THR A 73 -35.58 -29.71 -39.59
C THR A 73 -36.43 -29.95 -38.33
N SER A 74 -36.50 -28.94 -37.46
CA SER A 74 -37.78 -28.50 -36.84
C SER A 74 -37.72 -27.02 -36.45
N THR A 75 -38.87 -26.35 -36.34
CA THR A 75 -38.98 -24.88 -36.57
C THR A 75 -39.53 -24.10 -35.38
N SER A 76 -38.84 -23.02 -34.97
CA SER A 76 -39.45 -21.86 -34.29
C SER A 76 -38.56 -20.61 -34.42
N PRO A 77 -39.12 -19.38 -34.44
CA PRO A 77 -38.40 -18.19 -34.87
C PRO A 77 -37.52 -17.58 -33.75
N ALA A 78 -36.22 -17.42 -34.03
CA ALA A 78 -35.32 -16.64 -33.20
C ALA A 78 -35.59 -15.13 -33.34
N THR A 79 -35.59 -14.41 -32.22
CA THR A 79 -35.76 -12.96 -32.16
C THR A 79 -34.66 -12.24 -32.93
N ALA A 80 -35.01 -11.22 -33.72
CA ALA A 80 -34.04 -10.47 -34.54
C ALA A 80 -32.96 -9.80 -33.67
N SER A 81 -31.74 -10.32 -33.71
CA SER A 81 -30.59 -9.80 -32.96
C SER A 81 -30.14 -8.46 -33.55
N GLN A 82 -30.29 -7.40 -32.76
CA GLN A 82 -29.72 -6.08 -33.07
C GLN A 82 -28.19 -6.20 -33.19
N PRO A 83 -27.55 -5.58 -34.20
CA PRO A 83 -26.09 -5.58 -34.30
C PRO A 83 -25.51 -4.78 -33.12
N ILE A 84 -24.70 -5.45 -32.29
CA ILE A 84 -23.98 -4.82 -31.19
C ILE A 84 -22.92 -3.89 -31.81
N PHE A 85 -23.22 -2.59 -31.86
CA PHE A 85 -22.22 -1.59 -32.20
C PHE A 85 -21.10 -1.63 -31.16
N PRO A 86 -19.81 -1.74 -31.56
CA PRO A 86 -18.71 -1.69 -30.61
C PRO A 86 -18.72 -0.33 -29.92
N ILE A 87 -18.76 -0.33 -28.58
CA ILE A 87 -18.77 0.90 -27.78
C ILE A 87 -17.39 1.55 -27.90
N ALA A 88 -17.27 2.45 -28.88
CA ALA A 88 -16.09 3.27 -29.08
C ALA A 88 -15.98 4.29 -27.95
N VAL A 89 -15.32 3.91 -26.86
CA VAL A 89 -14.99 4.79 -25.73
C VAL A 89 -14.28 6.03 -26.29
N PRO A 90 -14.81 7.25 -26.09
CA PRO A 90 -14.19 8.46 -26.62
C PRO A 90 -12.77 8.63 -26.08
N PRO A 91 -11.83 9.19 -26.87
CA PRO A 91 -10.50 9.51 -26.37
C PRO A 91 -10.60 10.47 -25.19
N LYS A 92 -9.85 10.16 -24.12
CA LYS A 92 -9.88 10.88 -22.84
C LYS A 92 -9.65 12.38 -23.05
N PHE A 93 -10.61 13.19 -22.60
CA PHE A 93 -10.59 14.65 -22.78
C PHE A 93 -10.13 15.34 -21.49
N GLY A 94 -8.87 15.81 -21.47
CA GLY A 94 -8.24 16.40 -20.29
C GLY A 94 -7.50 15.38 -19.41
N SER A 95 -6.86 15.88 -18.35
CA SER A 95 -6.27 15.04 -17.28
C SER A 95 -7.33 14.73 -16.23
N ASP A 96 -7.14 13.68 -15.43
CA ASP A 96 -8.02 13.40 -14.27
C ASP A 96 -7.96 14.52 -13.23
N ALA A 97 -6.87 15.30 -13.21
CA ALA A 97 -6.73 16.49 -12.38
C ALA A 97 -7.66 17.65 -12.84
N SER A 98 -8.07 17.68 -14.11
CA SER A 98 -8.77 18.83 -14.71
C SER A 98 -10.21 19.03 -14.20
N THR A 99 -10.77 18.07 -13.46
CA THR A 99 -12.12 18.12 -12.87
C THR A 99 -12.11 18.28 -11.35
N ILE A 100 -10.93 18.30 -10.72
CA ILE A 100 -10.77 18.44 -9.27
C ILE A 100 -10.65 19.94 -8.94
N GLY A 101 -11.59 20.48 -8.16
CA GLY A 101 -11.41 21.79 -7.54
C GLY A 101 -10.27 21.74 -6.52
N ILE A 102 -9.30 22.65 -6.62
CA ILE A 102 -8.10 22.68 -5.80
C ILE A 102 -7.95 24.10 -5.23
N ILE A 103 -7.55 24.21 -3.96
CA ILE A 103 -7.51 25.49 -3.23
C ILE A 103 -6.42 26.46 -3.73
N ASP A 104 -5.29 25.92 -4.20
CA ASP A 104 -4.16 26.70 -4.73
C ASP A 104 -3.96 26.43 -6.22
N THR A 105 -3.43 27.41 -6.95
CA THR A 105 -2.87 27.19 -8.29
C THR A 105 -1.61 26.33 -8.17
N VAL A 106 -1.67 25.12 -8.75
CA VAL A 106 -0.57 24.15 -8.84
C VAL A 106 -0.58 23.50 -10.23
N GLU A 107 0.55 22.95 -10.65
CA GLU A 107 0.69 22.24 -11.91
C GLU A 107 -0.20 20.96 -11.92
N PRO A 108 -0.95 20.68 -13.00
CA PRO A 108 -1.74 19.45 -13.13
C PRO A 108 -0.92 18.17 -12.91
N GLU A 109 0.35 18.18 -13.30
CA GLU A 109 1.33 17.11 -13.11
C GLU A 109 1.59 16.81 -11.63
N ALA A 110 1.60 17.83 -10.77
CA ALA A 110 1.76 17.66 -9.33
C ALA A 110 0.55 16.95 -8.70
N ILE A 111 -0.65 17.21 -9.21
CA ILE A 111 -1.88 16.52 -8.81
C ILE A 111 -1.89 15.08 -9.35
N GLU A 112 -1.51 14.87 -10.62
CA GLU A 112 -1.42 13.53 -11.20
C GLU A 112 -0.46 12.63 -10.41
N ILE A 113 0.65 13.18 -9.91
CA ILE A 113 1.57 12.50 -8.99
C ILE A 113 0.87 12.07 -7.69
N VAL A 114 0.03 12.91 -7.08
CA VAL A 114 -0.74 12.55 -5.87
C VAL A 114 -1.80 11.49 -6.16
N LEU A 115 -2.53 11.62 -7.28
CA LEU A 115 -3.53 10.63 -7.70
C LEU A 115 -2.87 9.26 -7.98
N ARG A 116 -1.72 9.28 -8.66
CA ARG A 116 -0.92 8.08 -8.99
C ARG A 116 -0.29 7.45 -7.76
N PHE A 117 0.15 8.22 -6.76
CA PHE A 117 0.57 7.64 -5.47
C PHE A 117 -0.64 7.01 -4.74
N SER A 118 -1.78 7.70 -4.71
CA SER A 118 -3.02 7.22 -4.07
C SER A 118 -3.59 5.93 -4.68
N SER A 119 -3.38 5.67 -5.98
CA SER A 119 -3.84 4.42 -6.61
C SER A 119 -3.00 3.19 -6.22
N ILE A 120 -1.72 3.36 -5.91
CA ILE A 120 -0.79 2.28 -5.53
C ILE A 120 -0.50 2.20 -4.03
N ALA A 121 -0.82 3.24 -3.25
CA ALA A 121 -0.45 3.37 -1.83
C ALA A 121 -0.81 2.15 -0.97
N LYS A 122 -1.99 1.53 -1.18
CA LYS A 122 -2.43 0.32 -0.45
C LYS A 122 -1.41 -0.82 -0.61
N GLN A 123 -1.05 -1.13 -1.85
CA GLN A 123 -0.16 -2.24 -2.22
C GLN A 123 1.28 -2.03 -1.75
N ILE A 124 1.66 -0.80 -1.42
CA ILE A 124 3.02 -0.43 -1.02
C ILE A 124 3.13 -0.30 0.51
N LEU A 125 2.10 0.21 1.18
CA LEU A 125 2.10 0.41 2.64
C LEU A 125 1.71 -0.86 3.41
N PHE A 126 0.84 -1.71 2.84
CA PHE A 126 0.27 -2.87 3.52
C PHE A 126 0.74 -4.17 2.87
N CYS A 127 1.37 -5.04 3.65
CA CYS A 127 1.84 -6.36 3.16
C CYS A 127 0.66 -7.29 2.85
N LEU A 128 -0.40 -7.23 3.67
CA LEU A 128 -1.63 -8.02 3.58
C LEU A 128 -2.77 -7.31 2.80
N GLU A 129 -2.44 -6.51 1.78
CA GLU A 129 -3.40 -5.67 1.03
C GLU A 129 -4.63 -6.43 0.50
N SER A 130 -4.44 -7.64 -0.02
CA SER A 130 -5.50 -8.50 -0.55
C SER A 130 -6.51 -8.95 0.52
N CYS A 131 -6.09 -9.02 1.79
CA CYS A 131 -6.87 -9.49 2.94
C CYS A 131 -7.56 -8.35 3.73
N ILE A 132 -7.37 -7.08 3.32
CA ILE A 132 -7.87 -5.90 4.06
C ILE A 132 -8.95 -5.18 3.25
N LEU A 133 -10.10 -4.95 3.87
CA LEU A 133 -11.17 -4.13 3.35
C LEU A 133 -10.84 -2.65 3.63
N PHE A 134 -10.33 -1.98 2.61
CA PHE A 134 -10.06 -0.55 2.61
C PHE A 134 -11.25 0.23 2.03
N GLU A 135 -12.13 0.73 2.91
CA GLU A 135 -13.15 1.71 2.53
C GLU A 135 -12.49 2.93 1.86
N ARG A 136 -12.80 3.17 0.58
CA ARG A 136 -12.19 4.25 -0.21
C ARG A 136 -13.18 5.39 -0.44
N ARG A 137 -13.59 6.06 0.64
CA ARG A 137 -14.38 7.30 0.55
C ARG A 137 -13.48 8.39 -0.05
N ALA A 138 -13.78 8.79 -1.29
CA ALA A 138 -12.97 9.77 -2.01
C ALA A 138 -13.01 11.15 -1.32
N GLU A 139 -14.15 11.50 -0.71
CA GLU A 139 -14.32 12.69 0.10
C GLU A 139 -13.22 12.85 1.17
N GLU A 140 -12.80 11.77 1.85
CA GLU A 140 -11.91 11.86 3.02
C GLU A 140 -10.47 12.31 2.71
N TRP A 141 -10.04 12.24 1.45
CA TRP A 141 -8.67 12.61 1.05
C TRP A 141 -8.59 13.47 -0.21
N ILE A 142 -9.61 13.49 -1.07
CA ILE A 142 -9.68 14.42 -2.21
C ILE A 142 -10.30 15.76 -1.79
N ALA A 143 -11.43 15.76 -1.08
CA ALA A 143 -12.08 17.03 -0.71
C ALA A 143 -11.19 17.94 0.17
N PRO A 144 -10.35 17.44 1.10
CA PRO A 144 -9.35 18.26 1.77
C PRO A 144 -8.36 18.98 0.85
N MET A 145 -8.03 18.44 -0.33
CA MET A 145 -7.18 19.13 -1.32
C MET A 145 -7.88 20.31 -1.99
N ALA A 146 -9.22 20.35 -1.95
CA ALA A 146 -10.03 21.45 -2.46
C ALA A 146 -10.17 22.64 -1.49
N VAL A 147 -9.80 22.46 -0.20
CA VAL A 147 -10.05 23.45 0.86
C VAL A 147 -8.88 23.73 1.79
N ASP A 148 -7.84 22.89 1.82
CA ASP A 148 -6.70 23.05 2.73
C ASP A 148 -5.35 23.02 2.01
N SER A 149 -4.73 24.19 1.89
CA SER A 149 -3.44 24.40 1.21
C SER A 149 -2.27 23.65 1.87
N ALA A 150 -2.26 23.58 3.21
CA ALA A 150 -1.20 22.88 3.93
C ALA A 150 -1.27 21.36 3.68
N TYR A 151 -2.49 20.81 3.65
CA TYR A 151 -2.72 19.41 3.27
C TYR A 151 -2.36 19.15 1.80
N LEU A 152 -2.86 19.98 0.87
CA LEU A 152 -2.55 19.88 -0.56
C LEU A 152 -1.04 19.77 -0.80
N HIS A 153 -0.27 20.73 -0.26
CA HIS A 153 1.18 20.74 -0.44
C HIS A 153 1.88 19.58 0.29
N SER A 154 1.37 19.12 1.44
CA SER A 154 1.92 17.94 2.11
C SER A 154 1.72 16.66 1.30
N ARG A 155 0.55 16.51 0.65
CA ARG A 155 0.27 15.39 -0.26
C ARG A 155 1.18 15.44 -1.50
N ILE A 156 1.36 16.62 -2.09
CA ILE A 156 2.23 16.82 -3.26
C ILE A 156 3.68 16.44 -2.94
N PHE A 157 4.33 17.07 -1.96
CA PHE A 157 5.76 16.80 -1.72
C PHE A 157 5.99 15.34 -1.29
N SER A 158 5.09 14.75 -0.49
CA SER A 158 5.20 13.34 -0.08
C SER A 158 5.13 12.39 -1.28
N SER A 159 4.27 12.69 -2.25
CA SER A 159 4.06 11.86 -3.43
C SER A 159 5.17 12.05 -4.48
N GLN A 160 5.69 13.26 -4.63
CA GLN A 160 6.89 13.55 -5.44
C GLN A 160 8.11 12.83 -4.87
N TYR A 161 8.39 13.02 -3.58
CA TYR A 161 9.51 12.37 -2.88
C TYR A 161 9.47 10.84 -3.01
N PHE A 162 8.29 10.22 -2.95
CA PHE A 162 8.15 8.78 -3.19
C PHE A 162 8.63 8.37 -4.59
N PHE A 163 8.20 9.05 -5.66
CA PHE A 163 8.61 8.69 -7.02
C PHE A 163 10.05 9.09 -7.37
N ASP A 164 10.58 10.16 -6.78
CA ASP A 164 11.92 10.67 -7.08
C ASP A 164 13.03 9.99 -6.26
N ALA A 165 12.80 9.72 -4.97
CA ALA A 165 13.82 9.15 -4.08
C ALA A 165 13.66 7.64 -3.82
N ILE A 166 12.42 7.12 -3.84
CA ILE A 166 12.11 5.76 -3.34
C ILE A 166 11.80 4.79 -4.50
N LEU A 167 11.17 5.26 -5.57
CA LEU A 167 10.94 4.49 -6.80
C LEU A 167 11.58 5.15 -8.05
N PRO A 168 12.88 5.50 -8.03
CA PRO A 168 13.53 6.24 -9.10
C PRO A 168 13.59 5.43 -10.41
N ARG A 169 12.70 5.76 -11.36
CA ARG A 169 12.73 5.20 -12.72
C ARG A 169 13.83 5.79 -13.60
N LYS A 170 14.35 6.95 -13.25
CA LYS A 170 15.47 7.68 -13.85
C LYS A 170 16.10 8.59 -12.77
N PRO A 171 17.36 9.03 -12.91
CA PRO A 171 17.87 10.14 -12.10
C PRO A 171 17.13 11.44 -12.45
N SER A 172 16.21 11.86 -11.59
CA SER A 172 15.39 13.07 -11.76
C SER A 172 16.09 14.34 -11.27
N THR A 173 15.96 15.46 -11.99
CA THR A 173 16.35 16.81 -11.53
C THR A 173 15.32 17.45 -10.58
N SER A 174 14.52 16.64 -9.88
CA SER A 174 13.24 17.04 -9.25
C SER A 174 13.35 17.55 -7.80
N SER A 175 14.55 17.53 -7.20
CA SER A 175 14.76 17.94 -5.81
C SER A 175 14.28 19.38 -5.52
N ALA A 176 14.34 20.28 -6.50
CA ALA A 176 13.87 21.65 -6.37
C ALA A 176 12.34 21.79 -6.20
N LEU A 177 11.53 20.97 -6.89
CA LEU A 177 10.07 21.02 -6.80
C LEU A 177 9.55 20.34 -5.54
N THR A 178 10.14 19.19 -5.18
CA THR A 178 9.85 18.56 -3.87
C THR A 178 10.15 19.52 -2.72
N SER A 179 11.28 20.26 -2.81
CA SER A 179 11.67 21.27 -1.82
C SER A 179 10.69 22.46 -1.74
N SER A 180 10.16 22.95 -2.87
CA SER A 180 9.25 24.11 -2.86
C SER A 180 7.93 23.81 -2.14
N HIS A 181 7.31 22.66 -2.39
CA HIS A 181 6.08 22.24 -1.71
C HIS A 181 6.32 21.85 -0.25
N TYR A 182 7.46 21.23 0.07
CA TYR A 182 7.89 20.96 1.45
C TYR A 182 8.02 22.26 2.26
N LEU A 183 8.77 23.25 1.74
CA LEU A 183 8.95 24.56 2.38
C LEU A 183 7.62 25.33 2.50
N LYS A 184 6.73 25.23 1.50
CA LYS A 184 5.40 25.85 1.56
C LYS A 184 4.51 25.20 2.62
N THR A 185 4.56 23.87 2.77
CA THR A 185 3.86 23.17 3.86
C THR A 185 4.33 23.65 5.23
N ILE A 186 5.65 23.81 5.43
CA ILE A 186 6.19 24.30 6.71
C ILE A 186 5.74 25.73 7.01
N ARG A 187 5.70 26.64 6.02
CA ARG A 187 5.20 28.01 6.19
C ARG A 187 3.72 28.00 6.59
N LEU A 188 2.87 27.38 5.78
CA LEU A 188 1.42 27.29 6.03
C LEU A 188 1.06 26.62 7.37
N LEU A 189 1.92 25.73 7.89
CA LEU A 189 1.75 25.16 9.22
C LEU A 189 2.17 26.12 10.35
N ARG A 190 3.20 26.95 10.18
CA ARG A 190 3.58 27.99 11.16
C ARG A 190 2.50 29.05 11.27
N ASP A 191 2.16 29.67 10.13
CA ASP A 191 1.14 30.72 10.01
C ASP A 191 -0.18 30.29 10.70
N ARG A 192 -0.55 29.01 10.53
CA ARG A 192 -1.73 28.36 11.11
C ARG A 192 -1.63 28.06 12.61
N LEU A 193 -0.47 27.64 13.10
CA LEU A 193 -0.27 27.32 14.52
C LEU A 193 -0.13 28.60 15.37
N GLU A 194 0.35 29.68 14.76
CA GLU A 194 0.41 31.04 15.29
C GLU A 194 -0.97 31.74 15.32
N HIS A 195 -1.94 31.32 14.49
CA HIS A 195 -3.33 31.77 14.61
C HIS A 195 -4.07 31.13 15.80
N ASP A 196 -4.96 31.89 16.44
CA ASP A 196 -5.74 31.47 17.63
C ASP A 196 -6.91 30.51 17.35
N SER A 197 -7.13 30.10 16.09
CA SER A 197 -8.26 29.23 15.74
C SER A 197 -7.95 27.75 15.98
N ASP A 198 -8.26 27.25 17.18
CA ASP A 198 -8.07 25.84 17.55
C ASP A 198 -8.77 24.85 16.59
N GLN A 199 -9.88 25.25 15.95
CA GLN A 199 -10.54 24.46 14.88
C GLN A 199 -9.59 24.13 13.72
N VAL A 200 -8.69 25.06 13.36
CA VAL A 200 -7.75 24.91 12.24
C VAL A 200 -6.42 24.31 12.74
N ARG A 201 -5.92 24.75 13.91
CA ARG A 201 -4.71 24.19 14.54
C ARG A 201 -4.85 22.70 14.86
N LEU A 202 -6.02 22.31 15.36
CA LEU A 202 -6.36 20.94 15.74
C LEU A 202 -7.22 20.25 14.66
N SER A 203 -7.09 20.63 13.40
CA SER A 203 -7.78 19.94 12.30
C SER A 203 -7.12 18.61 11.91
N ASN A 204 -7.87 17.72 11.24
CA ASN A 204 -7.33 16.47 10.70
C ASN A 204 -6.25 16.74 9.64
N THR A 205 -6.40 17.82 8.86
CA THR A 205 -5.49 18.22 7.79
C THR A 205 -4.16 18.73 8.32
N THR A 206 -4.15 19.55 9.37
CA THR A 206 -2.94 20.03 10.05
C THR A 206 -2.12 18.86 10.57
N ALA A 207 -2.77 17.94 11.29
CA ALA A 207 -2.11 16.78 11.85
C ALA A 207 -1.61 15.78 10.77
N ALA A 208 -2.34 15.62 9.67
CA ALA A 208 -1.88 14.83 8.52
C ALA A 208 -0.68 15.46 7.78
N ALA A 209 -0.60 16.79 7.72
CA ALA A 209 0.54 17.50 7.16
C ALA A 209 1.78 17.40 8.07
N VAL A 210 1.62 17.49 9.40
CA VAL A 210 2.71 17.22 10.36
C VAL A 210 3.17 15.76 10.29
N LEU A 211 2.25 14.80 10.14
CA LEU A 211 2.60 13.38 9.91
C LEU A 211 3.37 13.18 8.59
N SER A 212 2.98 13.88 7.51
CA SER A 212 3.72 13.85 6.24
C SER A 212 5.17 14.31 6.43
N LEU A 213 5.39 15.39 7.20
CA LEU A 213 6.73 15.90 7.52
C LEU A 213 7.53 14.91 8.40
N ALA A 214 6.90 14.27 9.40
CA ALA A 214 7.54 13.27 10.24
C ALA A 214 7.99 12.03 9.42
N CYS A 215 7.11 11.48 8.60
CA CYS A 215 7.41 10.36 7.71
C CYS A 215 8.52 10.70 6.71
N HIS A 216 8.45 11.85 6.04
CA HIS A 216 9.46 12.27 5.08
C HIS A 216 10.83 12.48 5.73
N ALA A 217 10.90 13.18 6.87
CA ALA A 217 12.16 13.36 7.59
C ALA A 217 12.75 12.02 8.05
N HIS A 218 11.92 11.06 8.47
CA HIS A 218 12.41 9.74 8.86
C HIS A 218 12.99 8.96 7.67
N ILE A 219 12.27 8.89 6.55
CA ILE A 219 12.73 8.20 5.34
C ILE A 219 13.99 8.86 4.76
N ALA A 220 14.10 10.20 4.87
CA ALA A 220 15.29 10.96 4.48
C ALA A 220 16.48 10.84 5.46
N GLY A 221 16.34 10.06 6.54
CA GLY A 221 17.39 9.85 7.55
C GLY A 221 17.51 10.95 8.62
N ASP A 222 16.79 12.08 8.50
CA ASP A 222 16.74 13.12 9.53
C ASP A 222 15.84 12.71 10.70
N SER A 223 16.37 11.80 11.50
CA SER A 223 15.75 11.31 12.73
C SER A 223 15.47 12.42 13.75
N LYS A 224 16.19 13.56 13.68
CA LYS A 224 16.01 14.70 14.60
C LYS A 224 14.75 15.49 14.24
N SER A 225 14.61 15.88 12.97
CA SER A 225 13.39 16.55 12.49
C SER A 225 12.18 15.63 12.52
N ALA A 226 12.36 14.34 12.20
CA ALA A 226 11.31 13.32 12.33
C ALA A 226 10.76 13.28 13.77
N ARG A 227 11.64 13.21 14.78
CA ARG A 227 11.23 13.22 16.19
C ARG A 227 10.53 14.54 16.56
N HIS A 228 11.06 15.68 16.13
CA HIS A 228 10.47 16.98 16.43
C HIS A 228 9.05 17.14 15.84
N HIS A 229 8.83 16.69 14.59
CA HIS A 229 7.51 16.66 13.99
C HIS A 229 6.56 15.69 14.71
N LEU A 230 7.05 14.51 15.11
CA LEU A 230 6.26 13.52 15.84
C LEU A 230 5.86 14.00 17.26
N ASP A 231 6.74 14.73 17.95
CA ASP A 231 6.41 15.39 19.22
C ASP A 231 5.38 16.52 19.05
N GLY A 232 5.47 17.28 17.96
CA GLY A 232 4.45 18.25 17.56
C GLY A 232 3.09 17.60 17.29
N LEU A 233 3.08 16.49 16.54
CA LEU A 233 1.88 15.70 16.27
C LEU A 233 1.27 15.15 17.57
N ARG A 234 2.10 14.63 18.48
CA ARG A 234 1.68 14.16 19.81
C ARG A 234 1.04 15.27 20.63
N ARG A 235 1.57 16.50 20.59
CA ARG A 235 0.95 17.65 21.26
C ARG A 235 -0.44 17.98 20.66
N ILE A 236 -0.58 17.95 19.34
CA ILE A 236 -1.88 18.14 18.66
C ILE A 236 -2.88 17.04 19.05
N VAL A 237 -2.45 15.78 19.10
CA VAL A 237 -3.28 14.63 19.52
C VAL A 237 -3.73 14.76 20.98
N ASN A 238 -2.85 15.16 21.89
CA ASN A 238 -3.20 15.35 23.30
C ASN A 238 -4.22 16.49 23.48
N LEU A 239 -4.05 17.62 22.78
CA LEU A 239 -5.00 18.74 22.80
C LEU A 239 -6.39 18.41 22.22
N ARG A 240 -6.51 17.32 21.45
CA ARG A 240 -7.79 16.82 20.91
C ARG A 240 -8.55 15.87 21.83
N GLY A 241 -7.96 15.47 22.96
CA GLY A 241 -8.50 14.42 23.84
C GLY A 241 -7.74 13.09 23.80
N GLY A 242 -6.56 13.04 23.17
CA GLY A 242 -5.65 11.88 23.21
C GLY A 242 -5.81 10.92 22.03
N ILE A 243 -5.05 9.82 22.07
CA ILE A 243 -4.78 8.95 20.90
C ILE A 243 -6.03 8.30 20.29
N ALA A 244 -7.09 8.05 21.07
CA ALA A 244 -8.37 7.55 20.58
C ALA A 244 -9.09 8.52 19.61
N THR A 245 -8.72 9.80 19.60
CA THR A 245 -9.28 10.82 18.70
C THR A 245 -8.53 10.93 17.37
N PHE A 246 -7.57 10.04 17.09
CA PHE A 246 -6.64 10.18 15.97
C PHE A 246 -6.52 8.96 15.06
N ARG A 247 -6.46 9.22 13.75
CA ARG A 247 -6.39 8.22 12.67
C ARG A 247 -5.12 7.38 12.73
N GLU A 248 -5.22 6.11 12.38
CA GLU A 248 -4.23 5.09 12.73
C GLU A 248 -2.89 5.22 12.00
N ASN A 249 -2.83 5.95 10.88
CA ASN A 249 -1.60 6.16 10.11
C ASN A 249 -0.47 6.84 10.92
N SER A 250 -0.77 7.56 12.01
CA SER A 250 0.28 8.07 12.92
C SER A 250 1.00 6.96 13.68
N LYS A 251 0.29 5.87 13.99
CA LYS A 251 0.79 4.73 14.76
C LYS A 251 1.94 4.05 14.01
N LEU A 252 1.83 3.93 12.68
CA LEU A 252 2.86 3.39 11.79
C LEU A 252 4.21 4.13 11.94
N CYS A 253 4.17 5.47 11.89
CA CYS A 253 5.37 6.30 11.89
C CYS A 253 6.13 6.22 13.22
N ASP A 254 5.43 6.34 14.36
CA ASP A 254 6.05 6.22 15.69
C ASP A 254 6.66 4.83 15.88
N ILE A 255 5.91 3.76 15.60
CA ILE A 255 6.39 2.38 15.74
C ILE A 255 7.70 2.16 14.95
N GLY A 256 7.72 2.42 13.64
CA GLY A 256 8.89 2.11 12.84
C GLY A 256 10.10 3.00 13.15
N MET A 257 9.89 4.25 13.60
CA MET A 257 10.95 5.08 14.17
C MET A 257 11.57 4.44 15.42
N VAL A 258 10.76 3.82 16.29
CA VAL A 258 11.26 3.05 17.45
C VAL A 258 12.08 1.84 16.98
N LEU A 259 11.57 1.03 16.04
CA LEU A 259 12.29 -0.16 15.53
C LEU A 259 13.63 0.20 14.87
N HIS A 260 13.69 1.36 14.21
CA HIS A 260 14.91 1.86 13.61
C HIS A 260 15.94 2.34 14.64
N SER A 261 15.50 3.11 15.65
CA SER A 261 16.39 3.90 16.52
C SER A 261 16.58 3.39 17.95
N GLY A 262 15.73 2.49 18.44
CA GLY A 262 15.67 2.09 19.85
C GLY A 262 15.18 3.18 20.81
N SER A 263 14.76 4.34 20.29
CA SER A 263 14.19 5.40 21.11
C SER A 263 12.78 5.03 21.61
N LYS A 264 12.31 5.61 22.72
CA LYS A 264 10.96 5.31 23.23
C LYS A 264 9.85 5.75 22.26
N PRO A 265 8.69 5.07 22.20
CA PRO A 265 7.54 5.54 21.43
C PRO A 265 7.08 6.90 21.95
N ALA A 266 6.65 7.78 21.05
CA ALA A 266 6.11 9.08 21.38
C ALA A 266 4.74 8.93 22.06
N PHE A 267 3.81 8.21 21.44
CA PHE A 267 2.40 8.17 21.89
C PHE A 267 2.19 7.35 23.17
N PHE A 268 3.02 6.34 23.44
CA PHE A 268 2.83 5.38 24.55
C PHE A 268 4.00 5.37 25.56
N ASN A 269 4.65 6.51 25.78
CA ASN A 269 5.85 6.66 26.61
C ASN A 269 5.63 6.53 28.15
N ASN A 270 4.37 6.53 28.61
CA ASN A 270 4.04 6.59 30.04
C ASN A 270 3.82 5.19 30.65
N SER A 271 4.91 4.45 30.87
CA SER A 271 4.94 3.11 31.51
C SER A 271 4.50 3.07 32.99
N SER A 272 3.78 4.09 33.48
CA SER A 272 3.31 4.23 34.86
C SER A 272 1.80 4.00 35.05
N ARG A 273 1.09 3.59 33.99
CA ARG A 273 -0.28 3.03 34.06
C ARG A 273 -0.46 1.86 33.09
N ALA A 274 -0.48 0.65 33.64
CA ALA A 274 -1.09 -0.48 32.95
C ALA A 274 -2.56 -0.13 32.61
N GLY A 275 -2.90 -0.13 31.33
CA GLY A 275 -4.21 0.32 30.82
C GLY A 275 -4.17 1.42 29.76
N ASN A 276 -3.01 2.00 29.43
CA ASN A 276 -2.90 3.05 28.39
C ASN A 276 -2.77 2.51 26.94
N PHE A 277 -2.48 1.23 26.73
CA PHE A 277 -2.41 0.64 25.38
C PHE A 277 -3.81 0.39 24.81
N PRO A 278 -4.00 0.35 23.47
CA PRO A 278 -5.27 -0.05 22.88
C PRO A 278 -5.68 -1.45 23.37
N PRO A 279 -6.98 -1.73 23.56
CA PRO A 279 -7.44 -3.09 23.80
C PRO A 279 -7.05 -3.98 22.62
N TYR A 280 -6.89 -5.29 22.87
CA TYR A 280 -6.81 -6.24 21.76
C TYR A 280 -8.17 -6.28 21.05
N PRO A 281 -8.21 -6.27 19.71
CA PRO A 281 -9.46 -6.37 18.97
C PRO A 281 -10.11 -7.74 19.19
N ASN A 282 -11.44 -7.79 19.21
CA ASN A 282 -12.17 -9.05 19.33
C ASN A 282 -12.09 -9.84 18.02
N LEU A 283 -11.24 -10.87 17.97
CA LEU A 283 -11.06 -11.74 16.81
C LEU A 283 -12.04 -12.94 16.79
N THR A 284 -12.74 -13.21 17.90
CA THR A 284 -13.61 -14.38 18.07
C THR A 284 -14.66 -14.57 16.95
N PRO A 285 -15.38 -13.54 16.47
CA PRO A 285 -16.36 -13.72 15.38
C PRO A 285 -15.75 -14.25 14.07
N PHE A 286 -14.49 -13.90 13.79
CA PHE A 286 -13.77 -14.40 12.61
C PHE A 286 -13.25 -15.83 12.81
N LEU A 287 -13.03 -16.26 14.06
CA LEU A 287 -12.65 -17.63 14.42
C LEU A 287 -13.87 -18.57 14.45
N GLU A 288 -15.03 -18.09 14.90
CA GLU A 288 -16.30 -18.82 14.86
C GLU A 288 -16.71 -19.14 13.41
N LEU A 289 -16.55 -18.18 12.49
CA LEU A 289 -16.74 -18.36 11.04
C LEU A 289 -15.86 -19.47 10.41
N ARG A 290 -14.76 -19.84 11.07
CA ARG A 290 -13.84 -20.91 10.62
C ARG A 290 -14.40 -22.31 10.87
N GLY A 291 -15.30 -22.46 11.85
CA GLY A 291 -15.83 -23.73 12.33
C GLY A 291 -14.82 -24.58 13.12
N HIS A 292 -15.33 -25.40 14.03
CA HIS A 292 -14.53 -26.22 14.97
C HIS A 292 -13.46 -27.10 14.29
N SER A 293 -13.79 -27.69 13.12
CA SER A 293 -12.92 -28.65 12.40
C SER A 293 -11.57 -28.08 11.92
N ALA A 294 -11.40 -26.76 11.92
CA ALA A 294 -10.19 -26.09 11.47
C ALA A 294 -9.31 -25.50 12.60
N ALA A 295 -9.78 -25.49 13.85
CA ALA A 295 -9.08 -24.90 14.98
C ALA A 295 -7.80 -25.68 15.35
N ASP A 296 -7.96 -26.99 15.59
CA ASP A 296 -6.95 -27.86 16.22
C ASP A 296 -5.61 -27.96 15.46
N LYS A 297 -5.59 -27.68 14.15
CA LYS A 297 -4.39 -27.84 13.30
C LYS A 297 -3.34 -26.74 13.43
N TYR A 298 -3.62 -25.65 14.15
CA TYR A 298 -2.77 -24.45 14.16
C TYR A 298 -2.52 -23.89 15.57
N HIS A 299 -2.66 -24.73 16.60
CA HIS A 299 -2.34 -24.35 17.98
C HIS A 299 -0.91 -24.77 18.34
N THR A 300 -0.09 -23.80 18.72
CA THR A 300 1.24 -24.04 19.29
C THR A 300 1.11 -24.89 20.56
N PRO A 301 1.74 -26.08 20.62
CA PRO A 301 1.69 -26.94 21.79
C PRO A 301 2.11 -26.20 23.06
N ALA A 302 1.29 -26.28 24.11
CA ALA A 302 1.46 -25.51 25.35
C ALA A 302 2.83 -25.72 26.03
N ILE A 303 3.44 -26.90 25.84
CA ILE A 303 4.79 -27.24 26.31
C ILE A 303 5.89 -26.28 25.80
N TYR A 304 5.75 -25.75 24.58
CA TYR A 304 6.70 -24.75 24.04
C TYR A 304 6.52 -23.37 24.69
N LEU A 305 5.33 -23.10 25.24
CA LEU A 305 4.97 -21.83 25.85
C LEU A 305 5.05 -21.86 27.40
N ASP A 306 5.54 -22.95 27.98
CA ASP A 306 5.72 -23.06 29.43
C ASP A 306 6.81 -22.11 29.96
N GLY A 307 6.61 -21.58 31.17
CA GLY A 307 7.48 -20.57 31.78
C GLY A 307 7.50 -19.19 31.10
N ILE A 308 6.63 -18.93 30.12
CA ILE A 308 6.54 -17.62 29.46
C ILE A 308 5.79 -16.61 30.34
N ASP A 309 6.20 -15.34 30.29
CA ASP A 309 5.47 -14.24 30.94
C ASP A 309 4.00 -14.14 30.51
N LYS A 310 3.12 -13.71 31.41
CA LYS A 310 1.67 -13.68 31.20
C LYS A 310 1.23 -12.68 30.12
N GLU A 311 1.84 -11.50 30.04
CA GLU A 311 1.49 -10.53 29.00
C GLU A 311 2.11 -10.93 27.66
N LEU A 312 3.32 -11.48 27.66
CA LEU A 312 3.96 -12.05 26.46
C LEU A 312 3.15 -13.22 25.89
N ALA A 313 2.66 -14.15 26.73
CA ALA A 313 1.81 -15.26 26.31
C ALA A 313 0.43 -14.81 25.80
N GLN A 314 -0.17 -13.77 26.39
CA GLN A 314 -1.38 -13.15 25.84
C GLN A 314 -1.11 -12.49 24.48
N THR A 315 0.04 -11.85 24.30
CA THR A 315 0.44 -11.23 23.03
C THR A 315 0.67 -12.27 21.93
N TRP A 316 1.33 -13.40 22.28
CA TRP A 316 1.47 -14.56 21.40
C TRP A 316 0.10 -15.07 20.95
N ARG A 317 -0.84 -15.28 21.88
CA ARG A 317 -2.21 -15.73 21.58
C ARG A 317 -2.90 -14.83 20.55
N VAL A 318 -2.91 -13.52 20.76
CA VAL A 318 -3.58 -12.56 19.85
C VAL A 318 -2.97 -12.57 18.44
N ILE A 319 -1.65 -12.68 18.32
CA ILE A 319 -1.02 -12.82 17.00
C ILE A 319 -1.32 -14.19 16.37
N SER A 320 -1.35 -15.28 17.15
CA SER A 320 -1.73 -16.61 16.66
C SER A 320 -3.18 -16.62 16.14
N GLU A 321 -4.10 -15.98 16.84
CA GLU A 321 -5.49 -15.78 16.44
C GLU A 321 -5.57 -14.92 15.16
N PHE A 322 -4.85 -13.79 15.10
CA PHE A 322 -4.78 -12.96 13.90
C PHE A 322 -4.23 -13.72 12.68
N CYS A 323 -3.19 -14.53 12.86
CA CYS A 323 -2.66 -15.40 11.82
C CYS A 323 -3.69 -16.44 11.35
N ALA A 324 -4.44 -17.06 12.27
CA ALA A 324 -5.53 -17.97 11.90
C ALA A 324 -6.63 -17.27 11.09
N VAL A 325 -7.03 -16.06 11.50
CA VAL A 325 -8.01 -15.21 10.78
C VAL A 325 -7.51 -14.83 9.39
N ILE A 326 -6.26 -14.39 9.24
CA ILE A 326 -5.69 -14.03 7.92
C ILE A 326 -5.56 -15.25 7.01
N ASN A 327 -5.06 -16.39 7.52
CA ASN A 327 -4.97 -17.62 6.71
C ASN A 327 -6.37 -18.10 6.27
N PHE A 328 -7.40 -17.98 7.14
CA PHE A 328 -8.78 -18.26 6.76
C PHE A 328 -9.32 -17.26 5.72
N ALA A 329 -9.05 -15.97 5.87
CA ALA A 329 -9.47 -14.94 4.91
C ALA A 329 -8.86 -15.17 3.51
N VAL A 330 -7.60 -15.63 3.44
CA VAL A 330 -6.96 -16.06 2.19
C VAL A 330 -7.66 -17.29 1.58
N GLN A 331 -8.07 -18.26 2.39
CA GLN A 331 -8.73 -19.49 1.93
C GLN A 331 -10.21 -19.30 1.53
N SER A 332 -10.87 -18.28 2.06
CA SER A 332 -12.30 -17.99 1.84
C SER A 332 -12.57 -16.74 0.98
N GLU A 333 -11.51 -16.12 0.44
CA GLU A 333 -11.51 -14.83 -0.28
C GLU A 333 -12.15 -13.66 0.52
N GLN A 334 -12.22 -13.80 1.85
CA GLN A 334 -12.75 -12.78 2.76
C GLN A 334 -11.69 -11.71 3.11
N ARG A 335 -12.13 -10.65 3.81
CA ARG A 335 -11.28 -9.54 4.25
C ARG A 335 -11.67 -9.04 5.64
N ILE A 336 -10.67 -8.69 6.45
CA ILE A 336 -10.87 -7.96 7.71
C ILE A 336 -10.96 -6.45 7.46
N SER A 337 -11.50 -5.67 8.39
CA SER A 337 -11.50 -4.20 8.25
C SER A 337 -10.09 -3.62 8.39
N THR A 338 -9.88 -2.42 7.84
CA THR A 338 -8.62 -1.66 8.02
C THR A 338 -8.38 -1.33 9.50
N GLU A 339 -9.45 -1.06 10.26
CA GLU A 339 -9.46 -0.81 11.71
C GLU A 339 -8.95 -2.03 12.49
N THR A 340 -9.51 -3.22 12.27
CA THR A 340 -9.06 -4.47 12.92
C THR A 340 -7.58 -4.75 12.65
N PHE A 341 -7.10 -4.48 11.43
CA PHE A 341 -5.67 -4.61 11.10
C PHE A 341 -4.80 -3.62 11.89
N LEU A 342 -5.15 -2.32 11.89
CA LEU A 342 -4.34 -1.27 12.48
C LEU A 342 -4.42 -1.21 14.01
N ASP A 343 -5.49 -1.71 14.62
CA ASP A 343 -5.56 -1.91 16.08
C ASP A 343 -4.98 -3.25 16.55
N THR A 344 -4.96 -4.32 15.74
CA THR A 344 -4.10 -5.49 16.04
C THR A 344 -2.64 -5.05 16.07
N MET A 345 -2.18 -4.35 15.02
CA MET A 345 -0.82 -3.79 14.95
C MET A 345 -0.48 -2.97 16.19
N ALA A 346 -1.34 -2.01 16.56
CA ALA A 346 -1.05 -1.08 17.64
C ALA A 346 -1.11 -1.75 19.02
N SER A 347 -2.13 -2.57 19.28
CA SER A 347 -2.28 -3.27 20.56
C SER A 347 -1.13 -4.26 20.81
N VAL A 348 -0.62 -4.92 19.77
CA VAL A 348 0.53 -5.84 19.88
C VAL A 348 1.85 -5.09 19.96
N ILE A 349 2.18 -4.26 18.96
CA ILE A 349 3.56 -3.75 18.84
C ILE A 349 3.91 -2.80 19.98
N TYR A 350 3.01 -1.92 20.45
CA TYR A 350 3.34 -1.04 21.57
C TYR A 350 3.57 -1.79 22.89
N ARG A 351 2.89 -2.92 23.12
CA ARG A 351 3.16 -3.80 24.28
C ARG A 351 4.52 -4.50 24.16
N LEU A 352 4.79 -5.13 23.01
CA LEU A 352 6.11 -5.73 22.72
C LEU A 352 7.26 -4.72 22.84
N LEU A 353 7.01 -3.43 22.59
CA LEU A 353 7.98 -2.34 22.72
C LEU A 353 8.18 -1.84 24.16
N ASP A 354 7.20 -1.97 25.06
CA ASP A 354 7.33 -1.56 26.47
C ASP A 354 7.89 -2.70 27.35
N MET A 355 7.50 -3.95 27.08
CA MET A 355 8.01 -5.17 27.72
C MET A 355 9.55 -5.23 27.82
N ARG A 356 10.07 -5.67 28.97
CA ARG A 356 11.49 -5.90 29.22
C ARG A 356 11.69 -7.25 29.90
N PHE A 357 12.65 -8.02 29.39
CA PHE A 357 13.09 -9.29 29.97
C PHE A 357 14.63 -9.33 29.97
N ASP A 358 15.23 -10.28 30.67
CA ASP A 358 16.69 -10.43 30.68
C ASP A 358 17.21 -10.80 29.28
N ALA A 359 18.32 -10.18 28.87
CA ALA A 359 18.78 -10.20 27.48
C ALA A 359 19.18 -11.58 26.92
N ASN A 360 19.35 -12.57 27.80
CA ASN A 360 19.65 -13.97 27.49
C ASN A 360 18.47 -14.92 27.76
N SER A 361 17.28 -14.40 28.06
CA SER A 361 16.11 -15.20 28.44
C SER A 361 15.26 -15.66 27.26
N LYS A 362 14.58 -16.81 27.43
CA LYS A 362 13.57 -17.31 26.48
C LYS A 362 12.45 -16.28 26.22
N ASN A 363 12.06 -15.50 27.23
CA ASN A 363 11.07 -14.44 27.10
C ASN A 363 11.55 -13.31 26.17
N GLU A 364 12.81 -12.90 26.26
CA GLU A 364 13.37 -11.87 25.36
C GLU A 364 13.47 -12.36 23.91
N ALA A 365 13.96 -13.59 23.69
CA ALA A 365 14.05 -14.19 22.36
C ALA A 365 12.67 -14.29 21.68
N ILE A 366 11.63 -14.67 22.44
CA ILE A 366 10.24 -14.75 21.95
C ILE A 366 9.65 -13.35 21.73
N ARG A 367 9.84 -12.40 22.65
CA ARG A 367 9.40 -11.00 22.49
C ARG A 367 9.99 -10.38 21.23
N LEU A 368 11.29 -10.54 21.02
CA LEU A 368 12.01 -10.02 19.86
C LEU A 368 11.58 -10.70 18.55
N SER A 369 11.28 -12.01 18.58
CA SER A 369 10.76 -12.73 17.40
C SER A 369 9.32 -12.35 17.06
N LEU A 370 8.44 -12.18 18.07
CA LEU A 370 7.11 -11.61 17.87
C LEU A 370 7.17 -10.17 17.32
N LEU A 371 8.13 -9.37 17.77
CA LEU A 371 8.33 -7.99 17.32
C LEU A 371 8.85 -7.95 15.87
N ALA A 372 9.80 -8.82 15.53
CA ALA A 372 10.28 -9.03 14.17
C ALA A 372 9.12 -9.44 13.24
N PHE A 373 8.39 -10.51 13.58
CA PHE A 373 7.23 -10.99 12.84
C PHE A 373 6.17 -9.90 12.63
N SER A 374 5.77 -9.23 13.71
CA SER A 374 4.77 -8.16 13.68
C SER A 374 5.24 -7.00 12.78
N SER A 375 6.52 -6.63 12.85
CA SER A 375 7.07 -5.58 11.98
C SER A 375 6.98 -5.96 10.49
N SER A 376 7.22 -7.22 10.11
CA SER A 376 7.16 -7.61 8.69
C SER A 376 5.76 -7.73 8.12
N ILE A 377 4.74 -8.07 8.93
CA ILE A 377 3.35 -8.16 8.45
C ILE A 377 2.61 -6.81 8.47
N PHE A 378 2.89 -5.96 9.46
CA PHE A 378 2.19 -4.69 9.65
C PHE A 378 2.90 -3.48 9.02
N LEU A 379 4.24 -3.52 8.86
CA LEU A 379 5.04 -2.40 8.40
C LEU A 379 5.83 -2.79 7.13
N HIS A 380 5.29 -2.48 5.94
CA HIS A 380 5.91 -2.89 4.67
C HIS A 380 7.15 -2.06 4.26
N TRP A 381 7.89 -1.58 5.25
CA TRP A 381 8.91 -0.53 5.14
C TRP A 381 10.18 -0.96 4.42
N LYS A 382 10.46 -2.28 4.33
CA LYS A 382 11.50 -2.83 3.45
C LYS A 382 11.30 -2.39 1.98
N ARG A 383 10.06 -2.15 1.52
CA ARG A 383 9.79 -1.60 0.16
C ARG A 383 10.18 -0.13 -0.03
N PHE A 384 10.43 0.60 1.06
CA PHE A 384 10.89 1.99 1.03
C PHE A 384 12.42 2.09 1.21
N GLY A 385 13.14 0.96 1.14
CA GLY A 385 14.58 0.89 1.41
C GLY A 385 14.95 1.01 2.90
N MET A 386 13.97 1.09 3.80
CA MET A 386 14.19 1.24 5.24
C MET A 386 14.52 -0.11 5.90
N SER A 387 15.49 -0.07 6.82
CA SER A 387 15.85 -1.18 7.70
C SER A 387 15.60 -0.81 9.18
N TYR A 388 15.64 -1.81 10.05
CA TYR A 388 15.47 -1.65 11.51
C TYR A 388 16.78 -1.97 12.25
N PRO A 389 17.85 -1.15 12.11
CA PRO A 389 19.18 -1.51 12.59
C PRO A 389 19.25 -1.74 14.11
N HIS A 390 18.48 -0.97 14.91
CA HIS A 390 18.37 -1.24 16.34
C HIS A 390 17.74 -2.62 16.63
N LEU A 391 16.57 -2.92 16.02
CA LEU A 391 15.92 -4.22 16.18
C LEU A 391 16.82 -5.38 15.76
N VAL A 392 17.56 -5.24 14.65
CA VAL A 392 18.53 -6.24 14.18
C VAL A 392 19.68 -6.42 15.18
N SER A 393 20.20 -5.35 15.79
CA SER A 393 21.23 -5.47 16.83
C SER A 393 20.70 -6.25 18.02
N VAL A 394 19.62 -5.79 18.66
CA VAL A 394 19.12 -6.43 19.90
C VAL A 394 18.68 -7.88 19.67
N TYR A 395 18.20 -8.21 18.47
CA TYR A 395 17.87 -9.58 18.06
C TYR A 395 19.12 -10.47 17.99
N LYS A 396 20.20 -10.00 17.35
CA LYS A 396 21.49 -10.69 17.31
C LYS A 396 22.13 -10.80 18.69
N ASP A 397 22.16 -9.70 19.44
CA ASP A 397 22.70 -9.63 20.79
C ASP A 397 21.99 -10.62 21.75
N CYS A 398 20.67 -10.78 21.62
CA CYS A 398 19.91 -11.76 22.40
C CYS A 398 20.32 -13.20 22.06
N LEU A 399 20.26 -13.58 20.77
CA LEU A 399 20.58 -14.95 20.35
C LEU A 399 22.05 -15.32 20.59
N ALA A 400 22.98 -14.36 20.53
CA ALA A 400 24.40 -14.58 20.82
C ALA A 400 24.72 -14.68 22.34
N ARG A 401 23.82 -14.23 23.22
CA ARG A 401 23.99 -14.29 24.68
C ARG A 401 23.20 -15.42 25.35
N MET A 402 22.29 -16.06 24.62
CA MET A 402 21.39 -17.07 25.17
C MET A 402 21.95 -18.50 25.04
N THR A 403 21.74 -19.31 26.08
CA THR A 403 21.94 -20.76 26.02
C THR A 403 20.87 -21.37 25.10
N LEU A 404 21.16 -21.51 23.81
CA LEU A 404 20.14 -21.91 22.82
C LEU A 404 19.49 -23.28 23.09
N SER A 405 20.16 -24.18 23.83
CA SER A 405 19.61 -25.47 24.27
C SER A 405 18.51 -25.36 25.35
N GLU A 406 18.26 -24.17 25.92
CA GLU A 406 17.12 -23.91 26.80
C GLU A 406 15.81 -23.65 26.01
N ILE A 407 15.89 -23.49 24.68
CA ILE A 407 14.74 -23.36 23.80
C ILE A 407 14.46 -24.74 23.14
N PRO A 408 13.21 -25.24 23.14
CA PRO A 408 12.83 -26.41 22.35
C PRO A 408 13.22 -26.23 20.87
N PRO A 409 13.93 -27.18 20.24
CA PRO A 409 14.47 -27.02 18.88
C PRO A 409 13.45 -26.55 17.83
N GLN A 410 12.19 -27.02 17.93
CA GLN A 410 11.10 -26.62 17.04
C GLN A 410 10.76 -25.12 17.16
N LEU A 411 10.75 -24.58 18.39
CA LEU A 411 10.55 -23.15 18.64
C LEU A 411 11.79 -22.34 18.24
N LEU A 412 12.99 -22.88 18.42
CA LEU A 412 14.23 -22.24 17.97
C LEU A 412 14.29 -22.12 16.43
N LEU A 413 13.82 -23.13 15.69
CA LEU A 413 13.67 -23.05 14.24
C LEU A 413 12.70 -21.94 13.81
N TRP A 414 11.54 -21.83 14.47
CA TRP A 414 10.59 -20.75 14.21
C TRP A 414 11.21 -19.37 14.48
N ILE A 415 11.90 -19.21 15.62
CA ILE A 415 12.67 -18.00 15.97
C ILE A 415 13.65 -17.65 14.85
N LEU A 416 14.56 -18.56 14.49
CA LEU A 416 15.63 -18.32 13.50
C LEU A 416 15.07 -17.94 12.12
N VAL A 417 14.05 -18.65 11.64
CA VAL A 417 13.41 -18.37 10.34
C VAL A 417 12.66 -17.03 10.36
N VAL A 418 11.93 -16.72 11.43
CA VAL A 418 11.26 -15.42 11.57
C VAL A 418 12.27 -14.27 11.59
N GLY A 419 13.37 -14.39 12.34
CA GLY A 419 14.45 -13.41 12.30
C GLY A 419 14.99 -13.19 10.88
N ALA A 420 15.32 -14.30 10.19
CA ALA A 420 15.85 -14.30 8.83
C ALA A 420 14.92 -13.60 7.82
N ILE A 421 13.64 -13.96 7.76
CA ILE A 421 12.71 -13.37 6.77
C ILE A 421 12.29 -11.94 7.15
N SER A 422 12.01 -11.70 8.43
CA SER A 422 11.38 -10.45 8.86
C SER A 422 12.35 -9.27 8.90
N ILE A 423 13.52 -9.41 9.52
CA ILE A 423 14.37 -8.26 9.87
C ILE A 423 15.79 -8.33 9.29
N LEU A 424 16.33 -9.53 9.05
CA LEU A 424 17.68 -9.67 8.48
C LEU A 424 17.67 -9.44 6.96
N ASP A 425 18.88 -9.40 6.41
CA ASP A 425 19.23 -9.41 4.99
C ASP A 425 20.24 -10.53 4.72
N ALA A 426 20.62 -10.74 3.45
CA ALA A 426 21.51 -11.84 3.05
C ALA A 426 22.89 -11.79 3.74
N ALA A 427 23.51 -10.61 3.86
CA ALA A 427 24.81 -10.45 4.53
C ALA A 427 24.71 -10.67 6.05
N ASN A 428 23.52 -10.43 6.62
CA ASN A 428 23.23 -10.65 8.03
C ASN A 428 22.70 -12.05 8.36
N ILE A 429 22.55 -12.96 7.38
CA ILE A 429 22.01 -14.32 7.54
C ILE A 429 23.10 -15.40 7.74
N GLU A 430 24.31 -15.24 7.22
CA GLU A 430 25.31 -16.32 7.14
C GLU A 430 25.61 -17.01 8.48
N TRP A 431 25.68 -16.24 9.58
CA TRP A 431 25.93 -16.75 10.93
C TRP A 431 24.77 -17.59 11.52
N LEU A 432 23.55 -17.50 10.98
CA LEU A 432 22.44 -18.38 11.38
C LEU A 432 22.57 -19.77 10.76
N ASN A 433 23.22 -19.91 9.59
CA ASN A 433 23.21 -21.16 8.82
C ASN A 433 23.67 -22.38 9.65
N PRO A 434 24.77 -22.33 10.44
CA PRO A 434 25.16 -23.47 11.27
C PRO A 434 24.09 -23.84 12.32
N VAL A 435 23.57 -22.84 13.05
CA VAL A 435 22.58 -23.04 14.12
C VAL A 435 21.25 -23.57 13.56
N LEU A 436 20.82 -23.03 12.41
CA LEU A 436 19.64 -23.43 11.68
C LEU A 436 19.77 -24.89 11.19
N LEU A 437 20.91 -25.26 10.62
CA LEU A 437 21.18 -26.63 10.16
C LEU A 437 21.22 -27.63 11.31
N THR A 438 21.88 -27.31 12.42
CA THR A 438 21.88 -28.17 13.62
C THR A 438 20.47 -28.44 14.13
N ASN A 439 19.59 -27.43 14.15
CA ASN A 439 18.20 -27.63 14.60
C ASN A 439 17.31 -28.30 13.55
N ILE A 440 17.58 -28.14 12.24
CA ILE A 440 16.95 -28.90 11.15
C ILE A 440 17.22 -30.40 11.34
N ASP A 441 18.46 -30.77 11.69
CA ASP A 441 18.85 -32.17 11.91
C ASP A 441 18.26 -32.73 13.21
N ILE A 442 18.27 -31.96 14.31
CA ILE A 442 17.65 -32.35 15.60
C ILE A 442 16.12 -32.52 15.47
N CYS A 443 15.47 -31.84 14.53
CA CYS A 443 14.05 -31.97 14.26
C CYS A 443 13.72 -32.91 13.08
N GLU A 444 14.71 -33.66 12.57
CA GLU A 444 14.55 -34.66 11.49
C GLU A 444 13.87 -34.09 10.21
N ILE A 445 14.20 -32.84 9.86
CA ILE A 445 13.50 -32.10 8.79
C ILE A 445 14.14 -32.37 7.42
N GLU A 446 13.73 -33.48 6.80
CA GLU A 446 14.21 -33.89 5.48
C GLU A 446 13.70 -33.02 4.31
N SER A 447 12.58 -32.28 4.50
CA SER A 447 11.89 -31.60 3.40
C SER A 447 11.33 -30.23 3.77
N TRP A 448 11.15 -29.37 2.76
CA TRP A 448 10.45 -28.09 2.94
C TRP A 448 9.02 -28.29 3.46
N ASN A 449 8.31 -29.34 3.06
CA ASN A 449 6.95 -29.57 3.56
C ASN A 449 6.95 -29.83 5.08
N THR A 450 7.88 -30.67 5.55
CA THR A 450 8.11 -30.93 6.98
C THR A 450 8.45 -29.62 7.73
N MET A 451 9.33 -28.79 7.15
CA MET A 451 9.68 -27.47 7.70
C MET A 451 8.46 -26.53 7.76
N GLN A 452 7.66 -26.51 6.70
CA GLN A 452 6.51 -25.64 6.54
C GLN A 452 5.39 -26.00 7.53
N ASP A 453 5.13 -27.29 7.75
CA ASP A 453 4.12 -27.74 8.70
C ASP A 453 4.55 -27.52 10.16
N LEU A 454 5.85 -27.67 10.47
CA LEU A 454 6.41 -27.21 11.75
C LEU A 454 6.19 -25.70 11.94
N LEU A 455 6.57 -24.88 10.95
CA LEU A 455 6.42 -23.41 11.04
C LEU A 455 4.95 -23.00 11.19
N LYS A 456 4.00 -23.69 10.53
CA LYS A 456 2.55 -23.49 10.66
C LYS A 456 1.96 -23.93 12.00
N SER A 457 2.66 -24.76 12.79
CA SER A 457 2.25 -25.06 14.19
C SER A 457 2.54 -23.89 15.15
N PHE A 458 3.39 -22.96 14.73
CA PHE A 458 3.65 -21.69 15.38
C PHE A 458 2.94 -20.54 14.61
N ILE A 459 3.30 -19.31 14.94
CA ILE A 459 2.75 -18.09 14.33
C ILE A 459 3.25 -17.98 12.87
N TRP A 460 2.35 -18.20 11.91
CA TRP A 460 2.68 -18.20 10.48
C TRP A 460 1.54 -17.68 9.60
N ILE A 461 1.88 -17.09 8.46
CA ILE A 461 0.92 -16.65 7.44
C ILE A 461 1.47 -17.08 6.08
N GLY A 462 0.84 -18.09 5.47
CA GLY A 462 1.41 -18.76 4.29
C GLY A 462 1.64 -17.80 3.12
N LEU A 463 0.64 -16.94 2.85
CA LEU A 463 0.67 -15.90 1.81
C LEU A 463 1.92 -15.01 1.82
N ILE A 464 2.47 -14.73 3.01
CA ILE A 464 3.61 -13.81 3.18
C ILE A 464 4.92 -14.57 3.41
N HIS A 465 4.87 -15.67 4.18
CA HIS A 465 6.06 -16.28 4.75
C HIS A 465 6.50 -17.59 4.07
N ASP A 466 5.61 -18.30 3.36
CA ASP A 466 5.95 -19.59 2.74
C ASP A 466 7.10 -19.47 1.74
N LYS A 467 7.06 -18.44 0.86
CA LYS A 467 8.11 -18.20 -0.12
C LYS A 467 9.47 -17.84 0.53
N PRO A 468 9.60 -16.75 1.33
CA PRO A 468 10.90 -16.39 1.90
C PRO A 468 11.39 -17.40 2.94
N GLY A 469 10.49 -18.12 3.63
CA GLY A 469 10.86 -19.23 4.51
C GLY A 469 11.52 -20.37 3.75
N LYS A 470 11.01 -20.71 2.55
CA LYS A 470 11.65 -21.70 1.67
C LYS A 470 12.99 -21.22 1.13
N GLU A 471 13.09 -19.94 0.75
CA GLU A 471 14.35 -19.35 0.30
C GLU A 471 15.44 -19.44 1.38
N VAL A 472 15.10 -19.25 2.66
CA VAL A 472 16.01 -19.47 3.81
C VAL A 472 16.39 -20.96 3.97
N PHE A 473 15.41 -21.87 3.90
CA PHE A 473 15.65 -23.32 4.03
C PHE A 473 16.53 -23.89 2.91
N ASP A 474 16.21 -23.58 1.65
CA ASP A 474 16.99 -23.99 0.48
C ASP A 474 18.43 -23.41 0.52
N THR A 475 18.59 -22.18 1.04
CA THR A 475 19.90 -21.53 1.24
C THR A 475 20.74 -22.26 2.29
N ALA A 476 20.15 -22.61 3.43
CA ALA A 476 20.83 -23.37 4.49
C ALA A 476 21.30 -24.75 3.97
N LEU A 477 20.43 -25.50 3.30
CA LEU A 477 20.80 -26.79 2.70
C LEU A 477 21.88 -26.66 1.60
N SER A 478 21.94 -25.52 0.92
CA SER A 478 23.02 -25.22 -0.03
C SER A 478 24.34 -24.89 0.68
N TYR A 479 24.30 -24.18 1.82
CA TYR A 479 25.46 -23.93 2.67
C TYR A 479 26.06 -25.25 3.21
N ARG A 480 25.23 -26.22 3.61
CA ARG A 480 25.66 -27.58 4.02
C ARG A 480 26.48 -28.30 2.93
N ARG A 481 26.16 -28.10 1.65
CA ARG A 481 26.86 -28.74 0.51
C ARG A 481 28.18 -28.07 0.14
N ASN A 482 28.34 -26.78 0.47
CA ASN A 482 29.49 -25.97 0.09
C ASN A 482 30.50 -25.77 1.24
N SER A 483 30.14 -26.16 2.46
CA SER A 483 31.03 -26.15 3.62
C SER A 483 31.95 -27.38 3.59
N PRO A 484 33.25 -27.24 3.95
CA PRO A 484 34.09 -28.41 4.19
C PRO A 484 33.62 -29.19 5.43
N PRO A 485 33.91 -30.50 5.50
CA PRO A 485 33.56 -31.37 6.64
C PRO A 485 34.44 -31.12 7.88
#